data_AF-A0A7S0IYN8-F1
#
_entry.id   AF-A0A7S0IYN8-F1
#
_cell.length_a   1.000
_cell.length_b   1.000
_cell.length_c   1.000
_cell.angle_alpha   90.00
_cell.angle_beta   90.00
_cell.angle_gamma   90.00
#
_symmetry.space_group_name_H-M   'P 1'
#
loop_
_entity.id
_entity.type
_entity.pdbx_description
1 polymer ?
#
loop_
_entity_poly.entity_id
_entity_poly.type
_entity_poly.pdbx_seq_one_letter_code
_entity_poly.pdbx_strand_id
1 'polypeptide(L)'
;MRSTSVRASMVGDAILSRAFAAFDVEGKGFITQADLRRVLHHFGKRVDSNTELHGMLEAAAGFDRERRRVTYGNYVRMMGHAVKASLERGAVVFRRGDPVTHFYCLLSGDVEMVTTNADGAETVIERLSAGDFFGENALLAGRATRSATMRAATRIEVLKLAKADFEAGFLGGGGDGRVYHGEDAPSEEAALREKLLSFIMMVSRTERVTLAEGEAIFKEGDAVDHFYVLSEGRLAVAGHAGDLARQDAHPLGRIEAGEGFGEMSL
;
A
#
# COMPACT_ATOMS: atom_id res chain seq x y z
N MET A 1 -2.86 37.03 -10.16
CA MET A 1 -2.97 35.56 -10.06
C MET A 1 -1.57 34.97 -9.99
N ARG A 2 -1.11 34.52 -8.82
CA ARG A 2 0.24 33.97 -8.64
C ARG A 2 0.17 32.47 -8.36
N SER A 3 0.91 31.75 -9.21
CA SER A 3 1.38 30.37 -9.17
C SER A 3 1.27 29.64 -7.82
N THR A 4 0.55 28.52 -7.83
CA THR A 4 0.52 27.51 -6.76
C THR A 4 1.15 26.20 -7.26
N SER A 5 2.18 26.28 -8.09
CA SER A 5 2.86 25.13 -8.69
C SER A 5 3.87 24.44 -7.77
N VAL A 6 4.13 24.98 -6.58
CA VAL A 6 4.92 24.35 -5.53
C VAL A 6 3.93 23.66 -4.59
N ARG A 7 3.72 22.33 -4.67
CA ARG A 7 3.21 21.47 -3.55
C ARG A 7 2.83 20.01 -3.91
N ALA A 8 2.51 19.65 -5.15
CA ALA A 8 2.00 18.29 -5.46
C ALA A 8 3.10 17.22 -5.57
N SER A 9 4.18 17.52 -6.31
CA SER A 9 5.33 16.62 -6.46
C SER A 9 6.00 16.30 -5.13
N MET A 10 6.26 17.31 -4.29
CA MET A 10 6.88 17.13 -2.97
C MET A 10 6.10 16.20 -2.03
N VAL A 11 4.76 16.19 -2.09
CA VAL A 11 3.94 15.32 -1.23
C VAL A 11 3.96 13.89 -1.74
N GLY A 12 3.84 13.67 -3.05
CA GLY A 12 3.99 12.35 -3.66
C GLY A 12 5.38 11.75 -3.43
N ASP A 13 6.41 12.59 -3.58
CA ASP A 13 7.80 12.24 -3.31
C ASP A 13 7.99 11.85 -1.85
N ALA A 14 7.38 12.57 -0.89
CA ALA A 14 7.51 12.27 0.53
C ALA A 14 6.85 10.93 0.93
N ILE A 15 5.70 10.60 0.35
CA ILE A 15 4.98 9.35 0.64
C ILE A 15 5.78 8.14 0.14
N LEU A 16 6.20 8.16 -1.13
CA LEU A 16 7.00 7.06 -1.68
C LEU A 16 8.42 7.02 -1.12
N SER A 17 9.05 8.16 -0.84
CA SER A 17 10.38 8.16 -0.20
C SER A 17 10.32 7.55 1.20
N ARG A 18 9.25 7.79 1.97
CA ARG A 18 9.03 7.11 3.25
C ARG A 18 8.85 5.60 3.07
N ALA A 19 8.04 5.19 2.08
CA ALA A 19 7.85 3.78 1.77
C ALA A 19 9.18 3.13 1.39
N PHE A 20 9.95 3.72 0.47
CA PHE A 20 11.23 3.21 0.02
C PHE A 20 12.30 3.24 1.12
N ALA A 21 12.28 4.19 2.05
CA ALA A 21 13.20 4.21 3.20
C ALA A 21 13.03 2.98 4.12
N ALA A 22 11.84 2.38 4.19
CA ALA A 22 11.65 1.13 4.92
C ALA A 22 12.37 -0.06 4.25
N PHE A 23 12.42 -0.08 2.91
CA PHE A 23 13.16 -1.09 2.15
C PHE A 23 14.66 -0.79 2.09
N ASP A 24 15.03 0.47 1.87
CA ASP A 24 16.40 0.94 1.70
C ASP A 24 16.87 1.75 2.90
N VAL A 25 17.09 1.05 4.02
CA VAL A 25 17.53 1.66 5.29
C VAL A 25 18.92 2.29 5.18
N GLU A 26 19.76 1.78 4.29
CA GLU A 26 21.13 2.28 4.07
C GLU A 26 21.18 3.47 3.09
N GLY A 27 20.05 3.83 2.45
CA GLY A 27 19.98 4.91 1.48
C GLY A 27 20.77 4.64 0.20
N LYS A 28 20.89 3.36 -0.20
CA LYS A 28 21.69 2.93 -1.36
C LYS A 28 21.07 3.27 -2.72
N GLY A 29 19.81 3.69 -2.76
CA GLY A 29 19.09 4.03 -3.99
C GLY A 29 18.44 2.85 -4.70
N PHE A 30 18.45 1.66 -4.09
CA PHE A 30 17.88 0.44 -4.67
C PHE A 30 17.38 -0.56 -3.62
N ILE A 31 16.46 -1.43 -4.03
CA ILE A 31 15.90 -2.52 -3.23
C ILE A 31 16.43 -3.86 -3.76
N THR A 32 16.88 -4.72 -2.86
CA THR A 32 17.34 -6.09 -3.15
C THR A 32 16.35 -7.12 -2.63
N GLN A 33 16.59 -8.39 -2.96
CA GLN A 33 15.81 -9.52 -2.43
C GLN A 33 15.92 -9.63 -0.91
N ALA A 34 17.08 -9.30 -0.34
CA ALA A 34 17.28 -9.28 1.11
C ALA A 34 16.45 -8.18 1.77
N ASP A 35 16.36 -7.00 1.15
CA ASP A 35 15.54 -5.89 1.65
C ASP A 35 14.05 -6.24 1.61
N LEU A 36 13.57 -6.75 0.47
CA LEU A 36 12.17 -7.14 0.33
C LEU A 36 11.81 -8.26 1.32
N ARG A 37 12.68 -9.27 1.46
CA ARG A 37 12.55 -10.34 2.45
C ARG A 37 12.50 -9.78 3.88
N ARG A 38 13.42 -8.88 4.23
CA ARG A 38 13.49 -8.24 5.55
C ARG A 38 12.21 -7.51 5.88
N VAL A 39 11.71 -6.69 4.96
CA VAL A 39 10.46 -5.95 5.16
C VAL A 39 9.28 -6.93 5.21
N LEU A 40 9.20 -7.94 4.36
CA LEU A 40 8.10 -8.93 4.40
C LEU A 40 8.05 -9.71 5.71
N HIS A 41 9.20 -10.20 6.19
CA HIS A 41 9.30 -10.85 7.50
C HIS A 41 8.90 -9.91 8.61
N HIS A 42 9.35 -8.64 8.55
CA HIS A 42 8.94 -7.61 9.49
C HIS A 42 7.41 -7.57 9.53
N PHE A 43 6.69 -7.48 8.42
CA PHE A 43 5.22 -7.48 8.41
C PHE A 43 4.54 -8.84 8.68
N GLY A 44 5.22 -9.82 9.29
CA GLY A 44 4.66 -11.14 9.60
C GLY A 44 4.37 -12.01 8.37
N LYS A 45 4.64 -11.52 7.16
CA LYS A 45 4.43 -12.28 5.92
C LYS A 45 5.62 -13.19 5.67
N ARG A 46 5.43 -14.48 5.93
CA ARG A 46 6.42 -15.51 5.61
C ARG A 46 6.44 -15.78 4.11
N VAL A 47 7.38 -15.17 3.40
CA VAL A 47 7.72 -15.56 2.02
C VAL A 47 9.02 -16.34 2.07
N ASP A 48 8.91 -17.65 2.26
CA ASP A 48 10.08 -18.52 2.41
C ASP A 48 10.74 -18.81 1.05
N SER A 49 9.98 -18.73 -0.05
CA SER A 49 10.45 -19.00 -1.40
C SER A 49 11.31 -17.87 -1.97
N ASN A 50 12.58 -18.16 -2.21
CA ASN A 50 13.47 -17.28 -2.99
C ASN A 50 12.95 -17.02 -4.41
N THR A 51 12.16 -17.93 -4.97
CA THR A 51 11.58 -17.80 -6.31
C THR A 51 10.48 -16.75 -6.33
N GLU A 52 9.60 -16.73 -5.31
CA GLU A 52 8.52 -15.74 -5.23
C GLU A 52 9.07 -14.32 -5.05
N LEU A 53 10.02 -14.13 -4.12
CA LEU A 53 10.66 -12.84 -3.90
C LEU A 53 11.42 -12.34 -5.14
N HIS A 54 12.07 -13.26 -5.85
CA HIS A 54 12.76 -12.93 -7.09
C HIS A 54 11.77 -12.50 -8.16
N GLY A 55 10.65 -13.22 -8.31
CA GLY A 55 9.57 -12.87 -9.23
C GLY A 55 8.94 -11.51 -8.90
N MET A 56 8.73 -11.18 -7.63
CA MET A 56 8.25 -9.86 -7.21
C MET A 56 9.20 -8.74 -7.65
N LEU A 57 10.52 -8.91 -7.46
CA LEU A 57 11.51 -7.92 -7.87
C LEU A 57 11.67 -7.85 -9.39
N GLU A 58 11.67 -8.99 -10.07
CA GLU A 58 11.78 -9.03 -11.53
C GLU A 58 10.60 -8.35 -12.20
N ALA A 59 9.41 -8.44 -11.59
CA ALA A 59 8.21 -7.80 -12.09
C ALA A 59 8.20 -6.27 -11.86
N ALA A 60 9.10 -5.72 -11.04
CA ALA A 60 9.18 -4.29 -10.74
C ALA A 60 9.87 -3.52 -11.88
N ALA A 61 9.34 -2.35 -12.24
CA ALA A 61 10.02 -1.44 -13.16
C ALA A 61 11.41 -1.05 -12.64
N GLY A 62 12.41 -1.08 -13.52
CA GLY A 62 13.78 -0.74 -13.15
C GLY A 62 14.54 -1.84 -12.41
N PHE A 63 14.08 -3.10 -12.51
CA PHE A 63 14.87 -4.27 -12.13
C PHE A 63 16.10 -4.44 -13.05
N ASP A 64 17.29 -4.32 -12.47
CA ASP A 64 18.56 -4.63 -13.08
C ASP A 64 18.79 -6.14 -12.96
N ARG A 65 18.64 -6.87 -14.08
CA ARG A 65 18.81 -8.35 -14.12
C ARG A 65 20.22 -8.79 -13.78
N GLU A 66 21.24 -8.03 -14.18
CA GLU A 66 22.64 -8.37 -13.90
C GLU A 66 22.95 -8.21 -12.41
N ARG A 67 22.43 -7.15 -11.78
CA ARG A 67 22.69 -6.83 -10.37
C ARG A 67 21.59 -7.27 -9.40
N ARG A 68 20.51 -7.88 -9.90
CA ARG A 68 19.34 -8.39 -9.16
C ARG A 68 18.76 -7.37 -8.17
N ARG A 69 18.54 -6.13 -8.60
CA ARG A 69 18.08 -5.02 -7.76
C ARG A 69 17.09 -4.11 -8.49
N VAL A 70 16.19 -3.46 -7.75
CA VAL A 70 15.24 -2.48 -8.28
C VAL A 70 15.68 -1.08 -7.89
N THR A 71 15.95 -0.22 -8.87
CA THR A 71 16.20 1.20 -8.60
C THR A 71 14.88 1.96 -8.54
N TYR A 72 14.63 2.69 -7.45
CA TYR A 72 13.33 3.34 -7.24
C TYR A 72 13.26 4.78 -7.78
N GLY A 73 14.33 5.27 -8.43
CA GLY A 73 14.34 6.61 -9.03
C GLY A 73 13.28 6.82 -10.11
N ASN A 74 12.83 5.77 -10.79
CA ASN A 74 11.72 5.84 -11.75
C ASN A 74 10.37 6.04 -11.05
N TYR A 75 10.18 5.45 -9.88
CA TYR A 75 8.97 5.62 -9.07
C TYR A 75 8.86 7.03 -8.49
N VAL A 76 9.99 7.60 -8.04
CA VAL A 76 10.05 8.99 -7.58
C VAL A 76 9.76 9.94 -8.74
N ARG A 77 10.41 9.75 -9.91
CA ARG A 77 10.13 10.56 -11.10
C ARG A 77 8.67 10.48 -11.55
N MET A 78 8.08 9.29 -11.50
CA MET A 78 6.67 9.07 -11.80
C MET A 78 5.76 9.92 -10.91
N MET A 79 5.99 9.95 -9.59
CA MET A 79 5.18 10.77 -8.68
C MET A 79 5.41 12.28 -8.86
N GLY A 80 6.56 12.68 -9.40
CA GLY A 80 6.80 14.06 -9.83
C GLY A 80 5.81 14.56 -10.89
N HIS A 81 5.17 13.66 -11.64
CA HIS A 81 4.13 13.99 -12.64
C HIS A 81 2.71 13.99 -12.06
N ALA A 82 2.55 13.60 -10.79
CA ALA A 82 1.23 13.55 -10.16
C ALA A 82 0.68 14.98 -9.91
N VAL A 83 -0.60 15.16 -10.23
CA VAL A 83 -1.29 16.44 -10.09
C VAL A 83 -2.27 16.37 -8.92
N LYS A 84 -2.29 17.40 -8.07
CA LYS A 84 -3.26 17.49 -6.98
C LYS A 84 -4.65 17.85 -7.51
N ALA A 85 -5.68 17.21 -7.00
CA ALA A 85 -7.08 17.54 -7.25
C ALA A 85 -7.90 17.49 -5.95
N SER A 86 -9.03 18.20 -5.91
CA SER A 86 -9.99 18.16 -4.81
C SER A 86 -11.37 17.83 -5.35
N LEU A 87 -12.11 16.99 -4.62
CA LEU A 87 -13.49 16.65 -4.96
C LEU A 87 -14.38 16.81 -3.73
N GLU A 88 -15.60 17.30 -3.94
CA GLU A 88 -16.58 17.45 -2.87
C GLU A 88 -17.21 16.11 -2.46
N ARG A 89 -17.81 16.06 -1.27
CA ARG A 89 -18.58 14.91 -0.80
C ARG A 89 -19.62 14.51 -1.87
N GLY A 90 -19.72 13.20 -2.12
CA GLY A 90 -20.65 12.61 -3.08
C GLY A 90 -20.16 12.64 -4.53
N ALA A 91 -19.05 13.33 -4.84
CA ALA A 91 -18.48 13.32 -6.17
C ALA A 91 -18.02 11.91 -6.57
N VAL A 92 -18.41 11.46 -7.76
CA VAL A 92 -17.94 10.19 -8.33
C VAL A 92 -16.57 10.42 -8.96
N VAL A 93 -15.55 9.73 -8.47
CA VAL A 93 -14.18 9.82 -8.99
C VAL A 93 -14.08 9.09 -10.33
N PHE A 94 -14.67 7.90 -10.41
CA PHE A 94 -14.91 7.15 -11.64
C PHE A 94 -16.01 6.11 -11.41
N ARG A 95 -16.65 5.66 -12.48
CA ARG A 95 -17.65 4.60 -12.48
C ARG A 95 -17.08 3.30 -12.99
N ARG A 96 -17.68 2.18 -12.58
CA ARG A 96 -17.48 0.89 -13.23
C ARG A 96 -17.74 1.04 -14.74
N GLY A 97 -16.86 0.49 -15.57
CA GLY A 97 -16.92 0.59 -17.02
C GLY A 97 -16.25 1.84 -17.61
N ASP A 98 -15.95 2.86 -16.82
CA ASP A 98 -15.22 4.04 -17.33
C ASP A 98 -13.84 3.64 -17.85
N PRO A 99 -13.31 4.31 -18.88
CA PRO A 99 -11.93 4.13 -19.31
C PRO A 99 -10.94 4.40 -18.17
N VAL A 100 -9.90 3.57 -18.09
CA VAL A 100 -8.82 3.74 -17.11
C VAL A 100 -7.90 4.86 -17.54
N THR A 101 -7.96 6.00 -16.84
CA THR A 101 -7.19 7.21 -17.20
C THR A 101 -6.14 7.59 -16.16
N HIS A 102 -6.37 7.28 -14.88
CA HIS A 102 -5.52 7.74 -13.79
C HIS A 102 -5.42 6.71 -12.65
N PHE A 103 -4.33 6.79 -11.92
CA PHE A 103 -4.12 6.21 -10.60
C PHE A 103 -4.23 7.33 -9.54
N TYR A 104 -4.71 7.01 -8.33
CA TYR A 104 -4.96 8.02 -7.30
C TYR A 104 -4.30 7.66 -5.96
N CYS A 105 -3.79 8.68 -5.28
CA CYS A 105 -3.39 8.66 -3.88
C CYS A 105 -4.28 9.62 -3.09
N LEU A 106 -4.92 9.15 -2.03
CA LEU A 106 -5.78 9.94 -1.17
C LEU A 106 -4.95 10.68 -0.14
N LEU A 107 -4.95 12.02 -0.20
CA LEU A 107 -4.20 12.88 0.72
C LEU A 107 -5.01 13.24 1.96
N SER A 108 -6.33 13.38 1.81
CA SER A 108 -7.26 13.66 2.92
C SER A 108 -8.69 13.27 2.54
N GLY A 109 -9.50 13.02 3.56
CA GLY A 109 -10.88 12.56 3.43
C GLY A 109 -10.98 11.06 3.17
N ASP A 110 -12.17 10.63 2.75
CA ASP A 110 -12.55 9.23 2.62
C ASP A 110 -13.24 9.00 1.27
N VAL A 111 -12.98 7.84 0.66
CA VAL A 111 -13.66 7.36 -0.54
C VAL A 111 -14.28 5.99 -0.30
N GLU A 112 -15.37 5.70 -0.99
CA GLU A 112 -16.08 4.44 -0.92
C GLU A 112 -16.03 3.75 -2.28
N MET A 113 -15.73 2.46 -2.27
CA MET A 113 -15.94 1.58 -3.40
C MET A 113 -17.37 1.07 -3.36
N VAL A 114 -18.10 1.28 -4.45
CA VAL A 114 -19.52 0.97 -4.55
C VAL A 114 -19.76 0.00 -5.70
N THR A 115 -20.58 -1.01 -5.44
CA THR A 115 -21.18 -1.89 -6.43
C THR A 115 -22.68 -1.66 -6.49
N THR A 116 -23.26 -1.81 -7.67
CA THR A 116 -24.70 -1.76 -7.88
C THR A 116 -25.17 -3.17 -8.20
N ASN A 117 -26.12 -3.68 -7.42
CA ASN A 117 -26.73 -4.98 -7.70
C ASN A 117 -27.72 -4.90 -8.88
N ALA A 118 -28.27 -6.05 -9.29
CA ALA A 118 -29.18 -6.13 -10.45
C ALA A 118 -30.45 -5.26 -10.29
N ASP A 119 -30.86 -4.98 -9.04
CA ASP A 119 -32.05 -4.18 -8.71
C ASP A 119 -31.75 -2.68 -8.62
N GLY A 120 -30.52 -2.25 -8.91
CA GLY A 120 -30.10 -0.86 -8.87
C GLY A 120 -29.74 -0.34 -7.48
N ALA A 121 -29.77 -1.18 -6.44
CA ALA A 121 -29.34 -0.80 -5.11
C ALA A 121 -27.81 -0.79 -5.01
N GLU A 122 -27.27 0.27 -4.41
CA GLU A 122 -25.84 0.43 -4.17
C GLU A 122 -25.43 -0.18 -2.83
N THR A 123 -24.34 -0.95 -2.85
CA THR A 123 -23.68 -1.48 -1.67
C THR A 123 -22.25 -0.96 -1.62
N VAL A 124 -21.85 -0.43 -0.46
CA VAL A 124 -20.45 -0.08 -0.18
C VAL A 124 -19.69 -1.37 0.10
N ILE A 125 -18.66 -1.65 -0.70
CA ILE A 125 -17.79 -2.82 -0.55
C ILE A 125 -16.63 -2.51 0.38
N GLU A 126 -16.09 -1.31 0.25
CA GLU A 126 -14.84 -0.91 0.90
C GLU A 126 -14.83 0.60 1.12
N ARG A 127 -14.17 1.03 2.19
CA ARG A 127 -13.87 2.44 2.47
C ARG A 127 -12.37 2.61 2.55
N LEU A 128 -11.87 3.65 1.91
CA LEU A 128 -10.46 4.01 1.90
C LEU A 128 -10.30 5.43 2.46
N SER A 129 -9.20 5.65 3.16
CA SER A 129 -8.91 6.87 3.92
C SER A 129 -7.59 7.50 3.48
N ALA A 130 -7.25 8.67 4.02
CA ALA A 130 -5.98 9.35 3.74
C ALA A 130 -4.76 8.41 3.89
N GLY A 131 -3.84 8.45 2.93
CA GLY A 131 -2.72 7.50 2.81
C GLY A 131 -3.02 6.30 1.91
N ASP A 132 -4.30 6.07 1.59
CA ASP A 132 -4.70 5.00 0.69
C ASP A 132 -4.52 5.38 -0.78
N PHE A 133 -4.51 4.35 -1.61
CA PHE A 133 -4.43 4.49 -3.05
C PHE A 133 -5.53 3.68 -3.68
N PHE A 134 -5.96 4.12 -4.86
CA PHE A 134 -7.05 3.45 -5.57
C PHE A 134 -6.95 3.65 -7.08
N GLY A 135 -7.54 2.70 -7.81
CA GLY A 135 -7.59 2.71 -9.27
C GLY A 135 -6.39 2.04 -9.95
N GLU A 136 -5.50 1.43 -9.19
CA GLU A 136 -4.39 0.57 -9.64
C GLU A 136 -4.86 -0.77 -10.19
N ASN A 137 -5.92 -1.38 -9.63
CA ASN A 137 -6.34 -2.74 -10.01
C ASN A 137 -6.50 -2.92 -11.53
N ALA A 138 -7.19 -1.99 -12.20
CA ALA A 138 -7.38 -2.08 -13.64
C ALA A 138 -6.09 -1.78 -14.43
N LEU A 139 -5.18 -0.95 -13.90
CA LEU A 139 -3.88 -0.67 -14.53
C LEU A 139 -2.95 -1.88 -14.44
N LEU A 140 -2.86 -2.49 -13.26
CA LEU A 140 -2.02 -3.66 -12.99
C LEU A 140 -2.51 -4.89 -13.76
N ALA A 141 -3.82 -5.08 -13.84
CA ALA A 141 -4.44 -6.16 -14.60
C ALA A 141 -4.50 -5.89 -16.12
N GLY A 142 -4.03 -4.73 -16.60
CA GLY A 142 -4.06 -4.43 -18.03
C GLY A 142 -5.43 -4.14 -18.63
N ARG A 143 -6.43 -3.85 -17.81
CA ARG A 143 -7.80 -3.66 -18.26
C ARG A 143 -8.00 -2.27 -18.85
N ALA A 144 -8.84 -2.20 -19.88
CA ALA A 144 -9.22 -0.92 -20.50
C ALA A 144 -10.19 -0.11 -19.63
N THR A 145 -10.98 -0.77 -18.78
CA THR A 145 -12.09 -0.17 -18.03
C THR A 145 -12.03 -0.45 -16.52
N ARG A 146 -12.71 0.38 -15.73
CA ARG A 146 -12.82 0.25 -14.27
C ARG A 146 -13.69 -0.94 -13.86
N SER A 147 -13.25 -1.69 -12.86
CA SER A 147 -14.01 -2.80 -12.28
C SER A 147 -15.09 -2.38 -11.27
N ALA A 148 -14.98 -1.19 -10.69
CA ALA A 148 -15.87 -0.70 -9.65
C ALA A 148 -16.08 0.82 -9.75
N THR A 149 -17.07 1.33 -9.03
CA THR A 149 -17.33 2.78 -8.89
C THR A 149 -16.66 3.27 -7.62
N MET A 150 -15.95 4.41 -7.70
CA MET A 150 -15.37 5.09 -6.54
C MET A 150 -16.06 6.43 -6.33
N ARG A 151 -16.50 6.70 -5.10
CA ARG A 151 -17.20 7.93 -4.72
C ARG A 151 -16.56 8.55 -3.48
N ALA A 152 -16.46 9.88 -3.46
CA ALA A 152 -16.01 10.62 -2.29
C ALA A 152 -17.06 10.52 -1.16
N ALA A 153 -16.71 9.88 -0.04
CA ALA A 153 -17.54 9.81 1.16
C ALA A 153 -17.52 11.15 1.90
N THR A 154 -16.39 11.85 1.88
CA THR A 154 -16.20 13.20 2.43
C THR A 154 -15.62 14.13 1.35
N ARG A 155 -15.31 15.39 1.68
CA ARG A 155 -14.50 16.21 0.76
C ARG A 155 -13.10 15.61 0.76
N ILE A 156 -12.57 15.33 -0.42
CA ILE A 156 -11.27 14.67 -0.59
C ILE A 156 -10.25 15.56 -1.27
N GLU A 157 -8.99 15.35 -0.93
CA GLU A 157 -7.85 15.78 -1.73
C GLU A 157 -7.07 14.56 -2.20
N VAL A 158 -6.70 14.53 -3.48
CA VAL A 158 -5.97 13.41 -4.08
C VAL A 158 -4.77 13.92 -4.87
N LEU A 159 -3.73 13.10 -4.98
CA LEU A 159 -2.83 13.14 -6.13
C LEU A 159 -3.39 12.19 -7.19
N LYS A 160 -3.46 12.65 -8.43
CA LYS A 160 -3.78 11.80 -9.59
C LYS A 160 -2.58 11.72 -10.51
N LEU A 161 -2.25 10.50 -10.92
CA LEU A 161 -1.17 10.19 -11.85
C LEU A 161 -1.78 9.64 -13.14
N ALA A 162 -1.37 10.14 -14.30
CA ALA A 162 -1.91 9.66 -15.56
C ALA A 162 -1.48 8.20 -15.81
N LYS A 163 -2.35 7.44 -16.49
CA LYS A 163 -2.08 6.05 -16.88
C LYS A 163 -0.70 5.89 -17.55
N ALA A 164 -0.38 6.75 -18.52
CA ALA A 164 0.89 6.68 -19.23
C ALA A 164 2.12 6.87 -18.32
N ASP A 165 2.03 7.78 -17.34
CA ASP A 165 3.10 7.99 -16.37
C ASP A 165 3.24 6.79 -15.42
N PHE A 166 2.12 6.22 -14.98
CA PHE A 166 2.10 5.00 -14.18
C PHE A 166 2.72 3.82 -14.93
N GLU A 167 2.34 3.61 -16.19
CA GLU A 167 2.88 2.54 -17.03
C GLU A 167 4.39 2.71 -17.26
N ALA A 168 4.83 3.93 -17.57
CA ALA A 168 6.25 4.23 -17.78
C ALA A 168 7.08 4.02 -16.50
N GLY A 169 6.57 4.45 -15.35
CA GLY A 169 7.27 4.43 -14.07
C GLY A 169 7.21 3.10 -13.32
N PHE A 170 6.07 2.39 -13.39
CA PHE A 170 5.77 1.21 -12.57
C PHE A 170 5.77 -0.11 -13.35
N LEU A 171 5.37 -0.11 -14.62
CA LEU A 171 5.37 -1.31 -15.47
C LEU A 171 6.63 -1.44 -16.33
N GLY A 172 7.44 -0.38 -16.39
CA GLY A 172 8.71 -0.33 -17.10
C GLY A 172 8.49 -0.17 -18.60
N GLY A 173 8.79 1.03 -19.12
CA GLY A 173 8.78 1.33 -20.55
C GLY A 173 9.91 0.65 -21.35
N GLY A 174 10.05 -0.68 -21.25
CA GLY A 174 11.07 -1.48 -21.92
C GLY A 174 10.56 -2.20 -23.16
N GLY A 175 10.51 -1.49 -24.29
CA GLY A 175 10.89 -2.03 -25.62
C GLY A 175 10.05 -3.08 -26.36
N ASP A 176 9.15 -3.84 -25.72
CA ASP A 176 8.37 -4.88 -26.44
C ASP A 176 6.85 -4.59 -26.51
N GLY A 177 6.41 -3.39 -26.15
CA GLY A 177 5.03 -2.97 -26.38
C GLY A 177 3.97 -3.94 -25.84
N ARG A 178 4.28 -4.70 -24.78
CA ARG A 178 3.34 -5.59 -24.10
C ARG A 178 2.40 -4.76 -23.24
N VAL A 179 1.58 -3.98 -23.94
CA VAL A 179 0.28 -3.55 -23.43
C VAL A 179 -0.44 -4.84 -23.10
N TYR A 180 -0.74 -5.04 -21.82
CA TYR A 180 -1.60 -6.13 -21.40
C TYR A 180 -2.94 -5.94 -22.12
N HIS A 181 -3.20 -6.78 -23.11
CA HIS A 181 -4.44 -6.83 -23.85
C HIS A 181 -5.18 -8.07 -23.37
N GLY A 182 -6.17 -7.93 -22.50
CA GLY A 182 -7.05 -9.06 -22.19
C GLY A 182 -7.97 -8.86 -21.00
N GLU A 183 -9.20 -9.35 -21.14
CA GLU A 183 -10.19 -9.54 -20.07
C GLU A 183 -9.91 -10.81 -19.24
N ASP A 184 -8.80 -11.50 -19.51
CA ASP A 184 -8.39 -12.74 -18.84
C ASP A 184 -7.85 -12.50 -17.43
N ALA A 185 -7.77 -13.58 -16.64
CA ALA A 185 -7.18 -13.56 -15.31
C ALA A 185 -5.77 -12.93 -15.35
N PRO A 186 -5.40 -12.10 -14.35
CA PRO A 186 -4.09 -11.46 -14.36
C PRO A 186 -3.01 -12.53 -14.48
N SER A 187 -2.06 -12.32 -15.39
CA SER A 187 -0.91 -13.20 -15.52
C SER A 187 -0.21 -13.32 -14.16
N GLU A 188 0.51 -14.42 -13.93
CA GLU A 188 1.29 -14.62 -12.69
C GLU A 188 2.20 -13.42 -12.39
N GLU A 189 2.76 -12.81 -13.44
CA GLU A 189 3.54 -11.57 -13.36
C GLU A 189 2.71 -10.37 -12.87
N ALA A 190 1.50 -10.15 -13.41
CA ALA A 190 0.63 -9.06 -12.97
C ALA A 190 0.22 -9.22 -11.50
N ALA A 191 -0.07 -10.45 -11.06
CA ALA A 191 -0.36 -10.76 -9.66
C ALA A 191 0.86 -10.48 -8.75
N LEU A 192 2.08 -10.75 -9.20
CA LEU A 192 3.31 -10.41 -8.46
C LEU A 192 3.55 -8.89 -8.39
N ARG A 193 3.25 -8.14 -9.46
CA ARG A 193 3.30 -6.66 -9.46
C ARG A 193 2.28 -6.06 -8.50
N GLU A 194 1.07 -6.60 -8.50
CA GLU A 194 0.01 -6.22 -7.56
C GLU A 194 0.42 -6.48 -6.12
N LYS A 195 0.96 -7.67 -5.82
CA LYS A 195 1.52 -8.00 -4.50
C LYS A 195 2.61 -7.02 -4.08
N LEU A 196 3.56 -6.70 -4.97
CA LEU A 196 4.63 -5.75 -4.68
C LEU A 196 4.09 -4.33 -4.45
N LEU A 197 3.17 -3.85 -5.31
CA LEU A 197 2.56 -2.54 -5.13
C LEU A 197 1.80 -2.48 -3.82
N SER A 198 0.89 -3.41 -3.58
CA SER A 198 0.12 -3.54 -2.34
C SER A 198 1.04 -3.51 -1.12
N PHE A 199 2.19 -4.19 -1.20
CA PHE A 199 3.16 -4.19 -0.12
C PHE A 199 3.86 -2.84 0.07
N ILE A 200 4.36 -2.22 -1.01
CA ILE A 200 4.94 -0.86 -0.95
C ILE A 200 3.91 0.12 -0.36
N MET A 201 2.64 -0.01 -0.73
CA MET A 201 1.55 0.82 -0.21
C MET A 201 1.25 0.56 1.26
N MET A 202 1.18 -0.70 1.67
CA MET A 202 0.99 -1.06 3.07
C MET A 202 2.10 -0.45 3.94
N VAL A 203 3.36 -0.57 3.49
CA VAL A 203 4.53 0.03 4.15
C VAL A 203 4.45 1.57 4.16
N SER A 204 3.92 2.20 3.11
CA SER A 204 3.76 3.67 3.06
C SER A 204 2.79 4.22 4.11
N ARG A 205 1.86 3.39 4.60
CA ARG A 205 0.84 3.74 5.60
C ARG A 205 1.32 3.53 7.04
N THR A 206 2.50 2.92 7.25
CA THR A 206 2.94 2.57 8.60
C THR A 206 3.44 3.78 9.35
N GLU A 207 2.88 4.00 10.53
CA GLU A 207 3.41 4.96 11.49
C GLU A 207 4.36 4.25 12.45
N ARG A 208 5.53 4.85 12.69
CA ARG A 208 6.47 4.33 13.69
C ARG A 208 6.02 4.83 15.06
N VAL A 209 5.58 3.90 15.91
CA VAL A 209 5.36 4.15 17.33
C VAL A 209 6.61 3.72 18.10
N THR A 210 7.06 4.55 19.05
CA THR A 210 8.17 4.22 19.95
C THR A 210 7.64 4.22 21.38
N LEU A 211 7.94 3.15 22.11
CA LEU A 211 7.48 2.92 23.47
C LEU A 211 8.67 2.96 24.42
N ALA A 212 8.48 3.57 25.59
CA ALA A 212 9.45 3.48 26.67
C ALA A 212 9.40 2.09 27.36
N GLU A 213 10.43 1.75 28.13
CA GLU A 213 10.42 0.53 28.94
C GLU A 213 9.23 0.54 29.90
N GLY A 214 8.43 -0.51 29.86
CA GLY A 214 7.22 -0.66 30.70
C GLY A 214 5.96 0.01 30.13
N GLU A 215 6.04 0.73 29.01
CA GLU A 215 4.88 1.30 28.34
C GLU A 215 4.13 0.23 27.54
N ALA A 216 2.80 0.21 27.67
CA ALA A 216 1.93 -0.73 26.96
C ALA A 216 1.43 -0.12 25.65
N ILE A 217 1.48 -0.90 24.58
CA ILE A 217 0.97 -0.50 23.25
C ILE A 217 -0.56 -0.50 23.19
N PHE A 218 -1.18 -1.50 23.80
CA PHE A 218 -2.62 -1.58 24.08
C PHE A 218 -2.82 -2.52 25.27
N LYS A 219 -4.03 -2.51 25.82
CA LYS A 219 -4.47 -3.37 26.92
C LYS A 219 -5.58 -4.30 26.47
N GLU A 220 -5.74 -5.41 27.20
CA GLU A 220 -6.85 -6.33 27.01
C GLU A 220 -8.19 -5.57 27.14
N GLY A 221 -9.02 -5.65 26.10
CA GLY A 221 -10.31 -4.96 26.02
C GLY A 221 -10.29 -3.60 25.29
N ASP A 222 -9.12 -3.10 24.88
CA ASP A 222 -9.04 -1.91 24.02
C ASP A 222 -9.69 -2.18 22.65
N ALA A 223 -10.25 -1.13 22.04
CA ALA A 223 -10.78 -1.22 20.69
C ALA A 223 -9.65 -1.52 19.70
N VAL A 224 -9.92 -2.39 18.73
CA VAL A 224 -8.90 -2.86 17.81
C VAL A 224 -9.08 -2.20 16.46
N ASP A 225 -8.05 -1.48 16.06
CA ASP A 225 -8.02 -0.70 14.81
C ASP A 225 -6.67 -0.80 14.07
N HIS A 226 -5.64 -1.39 14.67
CA HIS A 226 -4.31 -1.50 14.07
C HIS A 226 -3.72 -2.92 14.21
N PHE A 227 -3.04 -3.36 13.16
CA PHE A 227 -2.08 -4.46 13.22
C PHE A 227 -0.69 -3.86 13.47
N TYR A 228 0.05 -4.46 14.41
CA TYR A 228 1.36 -3.98 14.80
C TYR A 228 2.44 -4.96 14.38
N VAL A 229 3.62 -4.39 14.16
CA VAL A 229 4.83 -5.13 13.90
C VAL A 229 5.91 -4.61 14.82
N LEU A 230 6.57 -5.49 15.56
CA LEU A 230 7.70 -5.09 16.38
C LEU A 230 8.95 -4.92 15.50
N SER A 231 9.46 -3.68 15.35
CA SER A 231 10.68 -3.44 14.57
C SER A 231 11.96 -3.73 15.32
N GLU A 232 12.02 -3.29 16.58
CA GLU A 232 13.21 -3.36 17.42
C GLU A 232 12.77 -3.59 18.87
N GLY A 233 13.60 -4.28 19.65
CA GLY A 233 13.31 -4.59 21.05
C GLY A 233 12.48 -5.86 21.23
N ARG A 234 11.75 -5.92 22.35
CA ARG A 234 10.95 -7.07 22.78
C ARG A 234 9.74 -6.58 23.55
N LEU A 235 8.57 -7.15 23.26
CA LEU A 235 7.36 -6.90 24.05
C LEU A 235 7.04 -8.10 24.92
N ALA A 236 6.61 -7.84 26.15
CA ALA A 236 6.01 -8.85 27.01
C ALA A 236 4.51 -8.90 26.73
N VAL A 237 3.95 -10.10 26.57
CA VAL A 237 2.50 -10.30 26.48
C VAL A 237 2.03 -10.80 27.84
N ALA A 238 1.07 -10.10 28.44
CA ALA A 238 0.43 -10.49 29.69
C ALA A 238 -1.08 -10.34 29.57
N GLY A 239 -1.84 -11.17 30.27
CA GLY A 239 -3.31 -11.12 30.26
C GLY A 239 -3.93 -12.04 31.29
N HIS A 240 -5.26 -12.12 31.27
CA HIS A 240 -6.04 -12.88 32.24
C HIS A 240 -6.61 -14.14 31.58
N ALA A 241 -5.79 -15.19 31.37
CA ALA A 241 -6.15 -16.45 30.70
C ALA A 241 -7.58 -17.00 30.96
N GLY A 242 -8.57 -16.44 30.26
CA GLY A 242 -9.99 -16.80 30.36
C GLY A 242 -10.73 -16.36 31.64
N ASP A 243 -10.13 -15.58 32.54
CA ASP A 243 -10.73 -15.19 33.81
C ASP A 243 -10.59 -13.68 34.06
N LEU A 244 -11.44 -12.91 33.37
CA LEU A 244 -11.51 -11.44 33.43
C LEU A 244 -11.83 -10.90 34.85
N ALA A 245 -12.19 -11.77 35.81
CA ALA A 245 -12.43 -11.38 37.20
C ALA A 245 -11.14 -11.35 38.06
N ARG A 246 -10.01 -11.86 37.56
CA ARG A 246 -8.72 -11.76 38.23
C ARG A 246 -8.12 -10.37 38.05
N GLN A 247 -7.52 -9.82 39.11
CA GLN A 247 -6.88 -8.50 39.08
C GLN A 247 -5.42 -8.54 38.59
N ASP A 248 -4.77 -9.71 38.62
CA ASP A 248 -3.35 -9.85 38.29
C ASP A 248 -3.17 -10.49 36.90
N ALA A 249 -2.63 -9.70 35.96
CA ALA A 249 -2.20 -10.19 34.67
C ALA A 249 -0.93 -11.05 34.81
N HIS A 250 -0.90 -12.22 34.17
CA HIS A 250 0.28 -13.09 34.16
C HIS A 250 0.91 -13.14 32.77
N PRO A 251 2.23 -13.41 32.67
CA PRO A 251 2.90 -13.48 31.39
C PRO A 251 2.35 -14.63 30.54
N LEU A 252 1.88 -14.29 29.35
CA LEU A 252 1.36 -15.22 28.34
C LEU A 252 2.42 -15.53 27.27
N GLY A 253 3.36 -14.62 27.04
CA GLY A 253 4.37 -14.80 26.02
C GLY A 253 5.26 -13.58 25.84
N ARG A 254 6.04 -13.60 24.76
CA ARG A 254 6.88 -12.49 24.32
C ARG A 254 6.76 -12.37 22.82
N ILE A 255 6.87 -11.14 22.33
CA ILE A 255 6.94 -10.82 20.91
C ILE A 255 8.36 -10.30 20.67
N GLU A 256 9.05 -10.93 19.73
CA GLU A 256 10.40 -10.56 19.29
C GLU A 256 10.35 -9.59 18.10
N ALA A 257 11.47 -8.90 17.87
CA ALA A 257 11.63 -8.08 16.66
C ALA A 257 11.38 -8.92 15.39
N GLY A 258 10.51 -8.41 14.51
CA GLY A 258 10.06 -9.07 13.29
C GLY A 258 8.74 -9.84 13.43
N GLU A 259 8.19 -9.96 14.64
CA GLU A 259 6.89 -10.60 14.85
C GLU A 259 5.74 -9.59 14.75
N GLY A 260 4.68 -10.00 14.05
CA GLY A 260 3.41 -9.29 13.96
C GLY A 260 2.49 -9.66 15.12
N PHE A 261 1.68 -8.72 15.58
CA PHE A 261 0.72 -8.92 16.66
C PHE A 261 -0.49 -7.99 16.54
N GLY A 262 -1.57 -8.33 17.27
CA GLY A 262 -2.88 -7.68 17.13
C GLY A 262 -3.83 -8.38 16.15
N GLU A 263 -3.43 -9.52 15.56
CA GLU A 263 -4.26 -10.28 14.59
C GLU A 263 -5.47 -10.97 15.22
N MET A 264 -5.41 -11.37 16.50
CA MET A 264 -6.52 -12.07 17.19
C MET A 264 -7.69 -11.14 17.57
N SER A 265 -7.81 -10.03 16.87
CA SER A 265 -8.69 -8.94 17.23
C SER A 265 -9.35 -8.27 16.02
N LEU A 266 -9.15 -8.83 14.81
CA LEU A 266 -9.86 -8.51 13.57
C LEU A 266 -10.81 -9.66 13.17
#